data_AF-A0A1G9W4W8-F1
#
_entry.id   AF-A0A1G9W4W8-F1
#
_cell.length_a   1.000
_cell.length_b   1.000
_cell.length_c   1.000
_cell.angle_alpha   90.00
_cell.angle_beta   90.00
_cell.angle_gamma   90.00
#
_symmetry.space_group_name_H-M   'P 1'
#
loop_
_entity.id
_entity.type
_entity.pdbx_description
1 polymer ?
#
loop_
_entity_poly.entity_id
_entity_poly.type
_entity_poly.pdbx_seq_one_letter_code
_entity_poly.pdbx_strand_id
1 'polypeptide(L)' 'MTMFFAQRVILGKTKFTEVPATLKAGVKEILVDSGLEYLTKEE' A
#
# COMPACT_ATOMS: atom_id res chain seq x y z
N MET A 1 1.81 -11.63 3.94
CA MET A 1 0.68 -11.08 3.15
C MET A 1 0.79 -9.57 2.93
N THR A 2 1.18 -8.79 3.95
CA THR A 2 1.42 -7.34 3.83
C THR A 2 2.34 -6.94 2.66
N MET A 3 3.49 -7.60 2.52
CA MET A 3 4.42 -7.34 1.42
C MET A 3 3.82 -7.62 0.03
N PHE A 4 2.93 -8.61 -0.11
CA PHE A 4 2.24 -8.90 -1.38
C PHE A 4 1.33 -7.74 -1.80
N PHE A 5 0.53 -7.20 -0.87
CA PHE A 5 -0.32 -6.05 -1.17
C PHE A 5 0.49 -4.78 -1.38
N ALA A 6 1.52 -4.53 -0.57
CA ALA A 6 2.42 -3.39 -0.78
C ALA A 6 3.02 -3.41 -2.19
N GLN A 7 3.54 -4.55 -2.64
CA GLN A 7 4.09 -4.69 -3.98
C GLN A 7 3.03 -4.49 -5.08
N ARG A 8 1.79 -4.92 -4.87
CA ARG A 8 0.69 -4.66 -5.82
C ARG A 8 0.33 -3.18 -5.90
N VAL A 9 0.34 -2.47 -4.78
CA VAL A 9 0.12 -1.01 -4.74
C VAL A 9 1.25 -0.28 -5.45
N ILE A 10 2.50 -0.67 -5.20
CA ILE A 10 3.70 -0.11 -5.85
C ILE A 10 3.65 -0.32 -7.38
N LEU A 11 3.20 -1.48 -7.84
CA LEU A 11 3.07 -1.80 -9.26
C LEU A 11 1.77 -1.26 -9.90
N GLY A 12 0.95 -0.50 -9.16
CA GLY A 12 -0.32 0.05 -9.65
C GLY A 12 -1.39 -1.01 -9.98
N LYS A 13 -1.23 -2.25 -9.51
CA LYS A 13 -2.16 -3.36 -9.77
C LYS A 13 -3.36 -3.38 -8.81
N THR A 14 -3.31 -2.58 -7.75
CA THR A 14 -4.32 -2.49 -6.70
C THR A 14 -4.19 -1.12 -6.07
N LYS A 15 -5.30 -0.41 -5.82
CA LYS A 15 -5.25 0.86 -5.08
C LYS A 15 -5.05 0.60 -3.60
N PHE A 16 -4.42 1.53 -2.88
CA PHE A 16 -4.31 1.43 -1.42
C PHE A 16 -5.69 1.29 -0.74
N THR A 17 -6.73 1.85 -1.37
CA THR A 17 -8.14 1.80 -0.92
C THR A 17 -8.68 0.37 -0.83
N GLU A 18 -8.25 -0.50 -1.76
CA GLU A 18 -8.67 -1.89 -1.94
C GLU A 18 -7.88 -2.87 -1.05
N VAL A 19 -6.88 -2.38 -0.32
CA VAL A 19 -6.14 -3.18 0.66
C VAL A 19 -7.07 -3.51 1.84
N PRO A 20 -7.13 -4.76 2.31
CA PRO A 20 -7.91 -5.13 3.49
C PRO A 20 -7.53 -4.26 4.70
N ALA A 21 -8.53 -3.84 5.49
CA ALA A 21 -8.32 -2.94 6.63
C ALA A 21 -7.26 -3.47 7.63
N THR A 22 -7.23 -4.79 7.84
CA THR A 22 -6.24 -5.47 8.70
C THR A 22 -4.81 -5.37 8.18
N LEU A 23 -4.62 -5.15 6.87
CA LEU A 23 -3.30 -5.06 6.22
C LEU A 23 -2.91 -3.62 5.86
N LYS A 24 -3.86 -2.67 5.84
CA LYS A 24 -3.62 -1.27 5.47
C LYS A 24 -2.50 -0.62 6.28
N ALA A 25 -2.45 -0.87 7.59
CA ALA A 25 -1.41 -0.31 8.46
C ALA A 25 -0.01 -0.74 8.02
N GLY A 26 0.22 -2.05 7.88
CA GLY A 26 1.53 -2.55 7.46
C GLY A 26 1.87 -2.23 6.00
N VAL A 27 0.86 -2.16 5.10
CA VAL A 27 1.11 -1.72 3.72
C VAL A 27 1.52 -0.25 3.67
N LYS A 28 0.89 0.60 4.51
CA LYS A 28 1.25 2.01 4.63
C LYS A 28 2.68 2.18 5.13
N GLU A 29 3.08 1.44 6.17
CA GLU A 29 4.46 1.48 6.68
C GLU A 29 5.47 1.14 5.58
N ILE A 30 5.25 0.05 4.84
CA ILE A 30 6.15 -0.35 3.73
C ILE A 30 6.22 0.74 2.65
N LEU A 31 5.09 1.36 2.31
CA LEU A 31 5.05 2.45 1.33
C LEU A 31 5.81 3.68 1.82
N VAL A 32 5.68 4.04 3.10
CA VAL A 32 6.43 5.15 3.72
C VAL A 32 7.93 4.85 3.74
N ASP A 33 8.33 3.66 4.19
CA ASP A 33 9.74 3.23 4.20
C ASP A 33 10.36 3.20 2.79
N SER A 34 9.53 2.97 1.77
CA SER A 34 9.94 2.97 0.36
C SER A 34 9.90 4.37 -0.29
N GLY A 35 9.48 5.42 0.42
CA GLY A 35 9.32 6.78 -0.14
C GLY A 35 8.11 6.93 -1.08
N LEU A 36 7.15 6.01 -1.01
CA LEU A 36 5.96 5.91 -1.87
C LEU A 36 4.67 6.24 -1.10
N GLU A 37 4.77 7.04 -0.04
CA GLU A 37 3.65 7.49 0.79
C GLU A 37 2.53 8.18 0.00
N TYR A 38 2.86 8.79 -1.15
CA TYR A 38 1.87 9.40 -2.05
C TYR A 38 0.86 8.38 -2.61
N LEU A 39 1.23 7.09 -2.74
CA LEU A 39 0.32 6.02 -3.15
C LEU A 39 -0.75 5.70 -2.11
N THR A 40 -0.63 6.24 -0.89
CA THR A 40 -1.64 6.09 0.17
C THR A 40 -2.72 7.17 0.11
N LYS A 41 -2.51 8.24 -0.68
CA LYS A 41 -3.49 9.30 -0.88
C LYS A 41 -4.43 8.88 -2.01
N GLU A 42 -5.73 8.88 -1.71
CA GLU A 42 -6.79 8.65 -2.68
C GLU A 42 -7.05 9.98 -3.39
N GLU A 43 -6.60 10.11 -4.65
CA GLU A 43 -7.26 11.02 -5.61
C GLU A 43 -8.48 10.32 -6.22
#